data_AF-A0A1P8WFB4-F1
#
_entry.id   AF-A0A1P8WFB4-F1
#
_cell.length_a   1.000
_cell.length_b   1.000
_cell.length_c   1.000
_cell.angle_alpha   90.00
_cell.angle_beta   90.00
_cell.angle_gamma   90.00
#
_symmetry.space_group_name_H-M   'P 1'
#
loop_
_entity.id
_entity.type
_entity.pdbx_description
1 polymer ?
#
loop_
_entity_poly.entity_id
_entity_poly.type
_entity_poly.pdbx_seq_one_letter_code
_entity_poly.pdbx_strand_id
1 'polypeptide(L)'
;MLDGAPASPPAPIQWLLRMVMKKRMTTKTLSPGFRLTRKAAVLIPDETTPQAGLLLLHNATERVRSTTQRARHPVFGACTCEDWDAFHFRHCEMHMSFIIPEA
;
A
#
# COMPACT_ATOMS: atom_id res chain seq x y z
N MET A 1 -14.55 -3.45 -1.40
CA MET A 1 -13.88 -2.32 -0.71
C MET A 1 -12.99 -2.94 0.36
N LEU A 2 -11.83 -2.35 0.67
CA LEU A 2 -11.60 -2.13 2.10
C LEU A 2 -11.59 -0.64 2.38
N ASP A 3 -10.93 0.20 1.57
CA ASP A 3 -11.32 1.61 1.41
C ASP A 3 -11.19 2.12 -0.04
N GLY A 4 -10.36 1.50 -0.88
CA GLY A 4 -10.19 1.89 -2.28
C GLY A 4 -9.47 3.23 -2.44
N ALA A 5 -9.46 3.79 -3.64
CA ALA A 5 -8.90 5.11 -3.91
C ALA A 5 -9.88 5.93 -4.76
N PRO A 6 -9.98 7.24 -4.55
CA PRO A 6 -10.99 8.08 -5.21
C PRO A 6 -10.74 8.26 -6.71
N ALA A 7 -9.55 7.95 -7.20
CA ALA A 7 -9.17 8.14 -8.59
C ALA A 7 -8.35 6.96 -9.13
N SER A 8 -8.54 6.67 -10.41
CA SER A 8 -7.70 5.75 -11.20
C SER A 8 -7.28 6.46 -12.49
N PRO A 9 -6.10 6.15 -13.03
CA PRO A 9 -5.70 6.67 -14.34
C PRO A 9 -6.64 6.16 -15.45
N PRO A 10 -6.72 6.85 -16.61
CA PRO A 10 -7.47 6.38 -17.76
C PRO A 10 -7.13 4.94 -18.15
N ALA A 11 -8.11 4.18 -18.63
CA ALA A 11 -7.98 2.73 -18.83
C ALA A 11 -6.74 2.27 -19.65
N PRO A 12 -6.34 2.93 -20.76
CA PRO A 12 -5.13 2.54 -21.48
C PRO A 12 -3.85 2.69 -20.64
N ILE A 13 -3.76 3.79 -19.88
CA ILE A 13 -2.64 4.07 -18.98
C ILE A 13 -2.64 3.06 -17.83
N GLN A 14 -3.80 2.79 -17.24
CA GLN A 14 -3.96 1.79 -16.19
C GLN A 14 -3.50 0.40 -16.65
N TRP A 15 -3.89 0.00 -17.87
CA TRP A 15 -3.48 -1.29 -18.45
C TRP A 15 -1.96 -1.38 -18.62
N LEU A 16 -1.32 -0.34 -19.16
CA LEU A 16 0.14 -0.29 -19.31
C LEU A 16 0.85 -0.38 -17.96
N LEU A 17 0.44 0.44 -16.98
CA LEU A 17 1.01 0.44 -15.64
C LEU A 17 0.82 -0.91 -14.95
N ARG A 18 -0.35 -1.54 -15.11
CA ARG A 18 -0.61 -2.90 -14.58
C ARG A 18 0.39 -3.91 -15.12
N MET A 19 0.66 -3.92 -16.43
CA MET A 19 1.59 -4.89 -17.03
C MET A 19 3.02 -4.72 -16.54
N VAL A 20 3.49 -3.47 -16.40
CA VAL A 20 4.89 -3.18 -16.05
C VAL A 20 5.12 -3.22 -14.53
N MET A 21 4.18 -2.72 -13.73
CA MET A 21 4.40 -2.45 -12.30
C MET A 21 3.91 -3.56 -11.39
N LYS A 22 2.84 -4.29 -11.73
CA LYS A 22 2.22 -5.27 -10.82
C LYS A 22 3.24 -6.29 -10.32
N LYS A 23 3.92 -7.00 -11.24
CA LYS A 23 4.93 -8.00 -10.90
C LYS A 23 6.08 -7.39 -10.10
N ARG A 24 6.55 -6.20 -10.48
CA ARG A 24 7.65 -5.53 -9.78
C ARG A 24 7.27 -5.21 -8.34
N MET A 25 6.06 -4.73 -8.09
CA MET A 25 5.63 -4.25 -6.78
C MET A 25 5.15 -5.37 -5.84
N THR A 26 4.84 -6.56 -6.37
CA THR A 26 4.48 -7.72 -5.55
C THR A 26 5.66 -8.67 -5.31
N THR A 27 6.71 -8.65 -6.14
CA THR A 27 7.83 -9.61 -6.00
C THR A 27 9.19 -8.99 -5.74
N LYS A 28 9.36 -7.67 -5.85
CA LYS A 28 10.65 -7.00 -5.60
C LYS A 28 10.53 -6.04 -4.42
N THR A 29 11.65 -5.80 -3.74
CA THR A 29 11.76 -4.76 -2.72
C THR A 29 11.40 -3.40 -3.32
N LEU A 30 10.54 -2.65 -2.62
CA LEU A 30 10.17 -1.30 -3.03
C LEU A 30 11.26 -0.34 -2.57
N SER A 31 11.72 0.52 -3.49
CA SER A 31 12.74 1.53 -3.17
C SER A 31 12.13 2.63 -2.29
N PRO A 32 12.79 2.99 -1.17
CA PRO A 32 12.39 4.15 -0.38
C PRO A 32 12.70 5.46 -1.12
N GLY A 33 12.12 6.58 -0.67
CA GLY A 33 12.52 7.92 -1.10
C GLY A 33 11.68 8.56 -2.22
N PHE A 34 10.35 8.48 -2.14
CA PHE A 34 9.45 9.15 -3.08
C PHE A 34 9.17 10.60 -2.67
N ARG A 35 9.38 11.56 -3.58
CA ARG A 35 8.99 12.97 -3.36
C ARG A 35 7.51 13.14 -3.67
N LEU A 36 6.70 13.34 -2.63
CA LEU A 36 5.28 13.65 -2.78
C LEU A 36 5.09 15.01 -3.46
N THR A 37 4.18 15.06 -4.43
CA THR A 37 3.73 16.34 -4.99
C THR A 37 2.81 17.04 -3.99
N ARG A 38 2.62 18.36 -4.11
CA ARG A 38 1.71 19.13 -3.23
C ARG A 38 0.29 18.53 -3.19
N LYS A 39 -0.21 18.02 -4.32
CA LYS A 39 -1.54 17.38 -4.42
C LYS A 39 -1.63 16.04 -3.66
N ALA A 40 -0.50 15.37 -3.46
CA ALA A 40 -0.42 14.10 -2.74
C ALA A 40 -0.16 14.27 -1.24
N ALA A 41 -0.05 15.50 -0.73
CA ALA A 41 0.14 15.77 0.70
C ALA A 41 -1.01 15.23 1.56
N VAL A 42 -2.21 15.07 0.98
CA VAL A 42 -3.37 14.43 1.64
C VAL A 42 -3.13 12.96 2.03
N LEU A 43 -2.09 12.32 1.47
CA LEU A 43 -1.71 10.95 1.81
C LEU A 43 -0.80 10.86 3.03
N ILE A 44 -0.36 12.00 3.58
CA ILE A 44 0.46 12.06 4.78
C ILE A 44 -0.48 11.87 5.98
N PRO A 45 -0.29 10.82 6.80
CA PRO A 45 -1.10 10.61 7.99
C PRO A 45 -0.82 11.68 9.05
N ASP A 46 -1.80 11.97 9.90
CA ASP A 46 -1.62 12.83 11.06
C ASP A 46 -0.60 12.23 12.06
N GLU A 47 0.01 13.09 12.86
CA GLU A 47 0.92 12.65 13.93
C GLU A 47 0.18 11.76 14.94
N THR A 48 0.85 10.70 15.38
CA THR A 48 0.31 9.74 16.36
C THR A 48 1.40 9.23 17.29
N THR A 49 1.01 8.76 18.47
CA THR A 49 1.96 8.13 19.41
C THR A 49 2.31 6.72 18.95
N PRO A 50 3.48 6.17 19.31
CA PRO A 50 3.84 4.79 18.96
C PRO A 50 2.80 3.75 19.39
N GLN A 51 2.22 3.91 20.58
CA GLN A 51 1.22 3.00 21.12
C GLN A 51 -0.11 3.08 20.34
N ALA A 52 -0.55 4.29 20.01
CA ALA A 52 -1.74 4.47 19.18
C ALA A 52 -1.52 3.94 17.76
N GLY A 53 -0.34 4.19 17.17
CA GLY A 53 0.04 3.64 15.87
C GLY A 53 0.04 2.11 15.85
N LEU A 54 0.57 1.47 16.89
CA LEU A 54 0.57 0.00 17.01
C LEU A 54 -0.85 -0.57 17.10
N LEU A 55 -1.73 0.07 17.87
CA LEU A 55 -3.14 -0.33 17.97
C LEU A 55 -3.86 -0.20 16.63
N LEU A 56 -3.62 0.91 15.90
CA LEU A 56 -4.19 1.12 14.57
C LEU A 56 -3.72 0.04 13.58
N LEU A 57 -2.43 -0.30 13.59
CA LEU A 57 -1.87 -1.36 12.74
C LEU A 57 -2.48 -2.73 13.06
N HIS A 58 -2.64 -3.06 14.34
CA HIS A 58 -3.27 -4.31 14.77
C HIS A 58 -4.72 -4.40 14.26
N ASN A 59 -5.51 -3.35 14.50
CA ASN A 59 -6.91 -3.30 14.06
C ASN A 59 -7.04 -3.38 12.53
N ALA A 60 -6.16 -2.70 11.80
CA ALA A 60 -6.13 -2.76 10.34
C ALA A 60 -5.82 -4.18 9.84
N THR A 61 -4.87 -4.87 10.49
CA THR A 61 -4.48 -6.24 10.13
C THR A 61 -5.61 -7.24 10.38
N GLU A 62 -6.29 -7.15 11.53
CA GLU A 62 -7.44 -8.00 11.84
C GLU A 62 -8.59 -7.79 10.84
N ARG A 63 -8.88 -6.54 10.49
CA ARG A 63 -9.88 -6.20 9.47
C ARG A 63 -9.52 -6.77 8.09
N VAL A 64 -8.24 -6.68 7.72
CA VAL A 64 -7.73 -7.25 6.46
C VAL A 64 -7.87 -8.77 6.45
N ARG A 65 -7.60 -9.46 7.56
CA ARG A 65 -7.75 -10.91 7.70
C ARG A 65 -9.19 -11.39 7.63
N SER A 66 -10.13 -10.65 8.24
CA SER A 66 -11.54 -11.03 8.28
C SER A 66 -12.30 -10.74 6.97
N THR A 67 -11.68 -10.02 6.02
CA THR A 67 -12.34 -9.58 4.80
C THR A 67 -11.96 -10.43 3.60
N THR A 68 -12.95 -11.01 2.93
CA THR A 68 -12.78 -11.88 1.75
C THR A 68 -12.82 -11.14 0.41
N GLN A 69 -13.24 -9.87 0.39
CA GLN A 69 -13.30 -9.05 -0.82
C GLN A 69 -12.38 -7.83 -0.73
N ARG A 70 -11.63 -7.56 -1.80
CA ARG A 70 -10.76 -6.36 -1.88
C ARG A 70 -11.33 -5.34 -2.86
N ALA A 71 -11.05 -4.06 -2.60
CA ALA A 71 -11.33 -3.02 -3.60
C ALA A 71 -10.42 -3.20 -4.82
N ARG A 72 -10.82 -2.62 -5.97
CA ARG A 72 -9.92 -2.54 -7.12
C ARG A 72 -8.75 -1.63 -6.76
N HIS A 73 -7.54 -2.07 -7.08
CA HIS A 73 -6.34 -1.27 -6.89
C HIS A 73 -6.35 -0.13 -7.93
N PRO A 74 -6.06 1.13 -7.56
CA PRO A 74 -6.13 2.26 -8.49
C PRO A 74 -5.23 2.09 -9.72
N VAL A 75 -4.03 1.53 -9.53
CA VAL A 75 -3.09 1.25 -10.63
C VAL A 75 -3.26 -0.15 -11.24
N PHE A 76 -3.34 -1.22 -10.44
CA PHE A 76 -3.36 -2.60 -10.96
C PHE A 76 -4.74 -3.11 -11.37
N GLY A 77 -5.81 -2.38 -11.06
CA GLY A 77 -7.18 -2.80 -11.34
C GLY A 77 -7.61 -3.96 -10.45
N ALA A 78 -8.12 -5.04 -11.05
CA ALA A 78 -8.53 -6.22 -10.30
C ALA A 78 -7.30 -7.01 -9.80
N CYS A 79 -7.22 -7.19 -8.49
CA CYS A 79 -6.20 -7.96 -7.79
C CYS A 79 -6.88 -9.01 -6.93
N THR A 80 -6.25 -10.18 -6.82
CA THR A 80 -6.68 -11.20 -5.85
C THR A 80 -6.31 -10.77 -4.42
N CYS A 81 -6.76 -11.50 -3.40
CA CYS A 81 -6.34 -11.24 -2.02
C CYS A 81 -4.83 -11.41 -1.87
N GLU A 82 -4.26 -12.42 -2.51
CA GLU A 82 -2.82 -12.72 -2.48
C GLU A 82 -2.00 -11.62 -3.16
N ASP A 83 -2.49 -11.05 -4.26
CA ASP A 83 -1.86 -9.90 -4.91
C ASP A 83 -1.78 -8.69 -3.96
N TRP A 84 -2.87 -8.44 -3.22
CA TRP A 84 -2.94 -7.36 -2.24
C TRP A 84 -2.01 -7.62 -1.05
N ASP A 85 -2.02 -8.84 -0.52
CA ASP A 85 -1.18 -9.21 0.62
C ASP A 85 0.30 -9.13 0.25
N ALA A 86 0.69 -9.64 -0.93
CA ALA A 86 2.05 -9.51 -1.43
C ALA A 86 2.49 -8.04 -1.56
N PHE A 87 1.62 -7.18 -2.11
CA PHE A 87 1.90 -5.75 -2.20
C PHE A 87 2.04 -5.10 -0.81
N HIS A 88 1.12 -5.36 0.11
CA HIS A 88 1.18 -4.84 1.47
C HIS A 88 2.46 -5.29 2.19
N PHE A 89 2.88 -6.55 2.05
CA PHE A 89 4.11 -7.03 2.66
C PHE A 89 5.35 -6.36 2.09
N ARG A 90 5.44 -6.15 0.77
CA ARG A 90 6.56 -5.39 0.17
C ARG A 90 6.56 -3.93 0.60
N HIS A 91 5.40 -3.33 0.84
CA HIS A 91 5.28 -1.97 1.34
C HIS A 91 5.68 -1.86 2.82
N CYS A 92 5.23 -2.79 3.66
CA CYS A 92 5.65 -2.88 5.05
C CYS A 92 7.16 -3.09 5.17
N GLU A 93 7.74 -3.99 4.36
CA GLU A 93 9.20 -4.21 4.30
C GLU A 93 9.95 -2.91 4.02
N MET A 94 9.50 -2.10 3.06
CA MET A 94 10.09 -0.79 2.78
C MET A 94 10.02 0.13 3.99
N HIS A 95 8.90 0.19 4.72
CA HIS A 95 8.81 1.01 5.93
C HIS A 95 9.72 0.51 7.05
N MET A 96 9.85 -0.82 7.22
CA MET A 96 10.74 -1.39 8.22
C MET A 96 12.22 -1.11 7.91
N SER A 97 12.59 -0.87 6.65
CA SER A 97 13.97 -0.51 6.28
C SER A 97 14.47 0.81 6.89
N PHE A 98 13.58 1.66 7.41
CA PHE A 98 13.95 2.89 8.11
C PHE A 98 14.26 2.68 9.60
N ILE A 99 13.92 1.53 10.16
CA ILE A 99 14.16 1.21 11.57
C ILE A 99 15.59 0.74 11.71
N ILE A 100 16.40 1.50 12.45
CA ILE A 100 17.75 1.13 12.85
C ILE A 100 17.65 0.60 14.28
N PRO A 101 18.04 -0.66 14.57
CA PRO A 101 18.07 -1.17 15.92
C PRO A 101 18.98 -0.32 16.82
N GLU A 102 18.59 -0.12 18.07
CA GLU A 102 19.51 0.41 19.08
C GLU A 102 20.63 -0.61 19.31
N ALA A 103 21.87 -0.12 19.47
CA ALA A 103 23.07 -0.93 19.65
C ALA A 103 23.24 -1.41 21.10
#